data_AF-A0A1J5E0G1-F1
#
_entry.id   AF-A0A1J5E0G1-F1
#
_cell.length_a   1.000
_cell.length_b   1.000
_cell.length_c   1.000
_cell.angle_alpha   90.00
_cell.angle_beta   90.00
_cell.angle_gamma   90.00
#
_symmetry.space_group_name_H-M   'P 1'
#
loop_
_entity.id
_entity.type
_entity.pdbx_description
1 polymer ?
#
loop_
_entity_poly.entity_id
_entity_poly.type
_entity_poly.pdbx_seq_one_letter_code
_entity_poly.pdbx_strand_id
1 'polypeptide(L)'
;MRPITLLLLLLLLFGAGFLACDGDAGFGEPCHDDRECDAMCATGGDFPGGMCTSGCDNDNHCPDDWVCVGKKGGVCAFQCGAKAACQDIFGPSWTCRDADHQGSGGKISVCLGK
;
A
#
# COMPACT_ATOMS: atom_id res chain seq x y z
N MET A 1 33.58 -39.60 23.20
CA MET A 1 32.98 -38.59 22.32
C MET A 1 31.48 -38.62 22.55
N ARG A 2 30.94 -37.61 23.23
CA ARG A 2 29.59 -37.65 23.84
C ARG A 2 28.53 -37.30 22.78
N PRO A 3 27.60 -38.21 22.42
CA PRO A 3 26.60 -37.98 21.38
C PRO A 3 25.55 -36.89 21.75
N ILE A 4 25.55 -36.46 23.00
CA ILE A 4 24.60 -35.48 23.56
C ILE A 4 24.85 -34.05 23.02
N THR A 5 26.08 -33.72 22.62
CA THR A 5 26.42 -32.38 22.12
C THR A 5 25.90 -32.11 20.71
N LEU A 6 25.71 -33.16 19.89
CA LEU A 6 25.17 -33.03 18.54
C LEU A 6 23.66 -32.76 18.52
N LEU A 7 22.92 -33.30 19.51
CA LEU A 7 21.47 -33.16 19.60
C LEU A 7 21.05 -31.72 19.97
N LEU A 8 21.87 -31.02 20.76
CA LEU A 8 21.64 -29.64 21.19
C LEU A 8 21.88 -28.60 20.09
N LEU A 9 22.76 -28.90 19.11
CA LEU A 9 23.06 -28.01 17.98
C LEU A 9 21.99 -28.05 16.87
N LEU A 10 21.27 -29.17 16.73
CA LEU A 10 20.20 -29.33 15.73
C LEU A 10 18.90 -28.60 16.12
N LEU A 11 18.65 -28.40 17.41
CA LEU A 11 17.46 -27.71 17.92
C LEU A 11 17.50 -26.18 17.77
N LEU A 12 18.68 -25.58 17.58
CA LEU A 12 18.84 -24.12 17.44
C LEU A 12 18.61 -23.60 16.01
N LEU A 13 18.48 -24.48 15.01
CA LEU A 13 18.28 -24.11 13.60
C LEU A 13 16.80 -24.01 13.17
N PHE A 14 15.85 -24.36 14.04
CA PHE A 14 14.41 -24.44 13.73
C PHE A 14 13.57 -23.30 14.34
N GLY A 15 14.19 -22.20 14.74
CA GLY A 15 13.55 -21.12 15.52
C GLY A 15 13.35 -19.79 14.79
N ALA A 16 13.23 -19.78 13.46
CA ALA A 16 12.97 -18.55 12.69
C ALA A 16 11.80 -18.73 11.70
N GLY A 17 10.70 -19.31 12.17
CA GLY A 17 9.40 -19.13 11.53
C GLY A 17 8.89 -17.75 11.91
N PHE A 18 9.20 -16.74 11.09
CA PHE A 18 8.48 -15.48 11.15
C PHE A 18 6.99 -15.81 11.02
N LEU A 19 6.25 -15.58 12.10
CA LEU A 19 4.81 -15.42 12.07
C LEU A 19 4.51 -14.21 11.17
N ALA A 20 4.44 -14.44 9.85
CA ALA A 20 3.68 -13.57 8.98
C ALA A 20 2.23 -13.74 9.45
N CYS A 21 1.76 -12.75 10.22
CA CYS A 21 0.36 -12.59 10.49
C CYS A 21 -0.28 -12.38 9.11
N ASP A 22 -0.96 -13.40 8.60
CA ASP A 22 -1.72 -13.41 7.35
C ASP A 22 -2.98 -12.55 7.56
N GLY A 23 -2.78 -11.27 7.87
CA GLY A 23 -3.80 -10.26 7.83
C GLY A 23 -3.67 -9.58 6.48
N ASP A 24 -4.76 -9.56 5.72
CA ASP A 24 -4.87 -8.77 4.50
C ASP A 24 -4.41 -7.32 4.81
N ALA A 25 -3.53 -6.77 3.97
CA ALA A 25 -2.97 -5.45 4.20
C ALA A 25 -4.02 -4.37 3.93
N GLY A 26 -4.07 -3.38 4.82
CA GLY A 26 -5.04 -2.30 4.81
C GLY A 26 -4.70 -1.21 3.79
N PHE A 27 -5.60 -0.24 3.66
CA PHE A 27 -5.41 0.90 2.75
C PHE A 27 -4.08 1.62 2.96
N GLY A 28 -3.37 1.87 1.87
CA GLY A 28 -2.09 2.58 1.87
C GLY A 28 -0.88 1.70 2.16
N GLU A 29 -1.08 0.44 2.56
CA GLU A 29 0.03 -0.50 2.74
C GLU A 29 0.60 -0.95 1.38
N PRO A 30 1.91 -1.27 1.33
CA PRO A 30 2.53 -1.76 0.09
C PRO A 30 2.02 -3.16 -0.26
N CYS A 31 1.97 -3.46 -1.56
CA CYS A 31 1.51 -4.75 -2.06
C CYS A 31 2.14 -5.10 -3.42
N HIS A 32 2.19 -6.38 -3.76
CA HIS A 32 2.63 -6.82 -5.10
C HIS A 32 1.46 -7.27 -5.99
N ASP A 33 0.44 -7.87 -5.41
CA ASP A 33 -0.79 -8.28 -6.10
C ASP A 33 -2.01 -8.24 -5.17
N ASP A 34 -3.20 -8.42 -5.77
CA ASP A 34 -4.49 -8.23 -5.08
C ASP A 34 -4.71 -9.16 -3.90
N ARG A 35 -3.98 -10.28 -3.80
CA ARG A 35 -4.13 -11.25 -2.70
C ARG A 35 -3.49 -10.76 -1.40
N GLU A 36 -2.71 -9.68 -1.47
CA GLU A 36 -2.08 -9.06 -0.29
C GLU A 36 -2.97 -7.98 0.34
N CYS A 37 -4.10 -7.62 -0.29
CA CYS A 37 -4.96 -6.51 0.14
C CYS A 37 -6.39 -6.95 0.43
N ASP A 38 -7.07 -6.21 1.29
CA ASP A 38 -8.52 -6.38 1.54
C ASP A 38 -9.39 -6.21 0.28
N ALA A 39 -8.94 -5.39 -0.68
CA ALA A 39 -9.72 -5.02 -1.86
C ALA A 39 -8.95 -5.19 -3.18
N MET A 40 -7.93 -4.35 -3.45
CA MET A 40 -7.07 -4.51 -4.62
C MET A 40 -5.69 -3.86 -4.43
N CYS A 41 -4.72 -4.30 -5.20
CA CYS A 41 -3.38 -3.75 -5.25
C CYS A 41 -3.21 -2.82 -6.46
N ALA A 42 -3.20 -1.51 -6.22
CA ALA A 42 -2.90 -0.55 -7.27
C ALA A 42 -1.39 -0.51 -7.55
N THR A 43 -0.98 -0.95 -8.74
CA THR A 43 0.43 -1.00 -9.16
C THR A 43 0.72 -0.10 -10.37
N GLY A 44 2.01 0.11 -10.68
CA GLY A 44 2.48 0.83 -11.87
C GLY A 44 3.14 2.16 -11.54
N GLY A 45 3.43 2.97 -12.56
CA GLY A 45 4.18 4.22 -12.37
C GLY A 45 3.51 5.23 -11.43
N ASP A 46 2.17 5.27 -11.42
CA ASP A 46 1.40 6.14 -10.51
C ASP A 46 1.34 5.60 -9.06
N PHE A 47 1.68 4.32 -8.83
CA PHE A 47 1.64 3.64 -7.53
C PHE A 47 2.93 2.81 -7.32
N PRO A 48 4.06 3.48 -7.05
CA PRO A 48 5.38 2.84 -7.04
C PRO A 48 5.52 1.89 -5.85
N GLY A 49 5.89 0.63 -6.12
CA GLY A 49 5.95 -0.42 -5.11
C GLY A 49 4.59 -1.03 -4.76
N GLY A 50 3.52 -0.61 -5.43
CA GLY A 50 2.15 -1.04 -5.16
C GLY A 50 1.55 -0.41 -3.91
N MET A 51 0.23 -0.29 -3.89
CA MET A 51 -0.51 0.25 -2.75
C MET A 51 -1.89 -0.42 -2.66
N CYS A 52 -2.23 -0.95 -1.50
CA CYS A 52 -3.55 -1.46 -1.21
C CYS A 52 -4.57 -0.32 -1.21
N THR A 53 -5.65 -0.48 -1.97
CA THR A 53 -6.71 0.50 -2.16
C THR A 53 -7.97 -0.17 -2.71
N SER A 54 -8.98 0.59 -3.09
CA SER A 54 -10.21 0.10 -3.71
C SER A 54 -10.62 0.94 -4.92
N GLY A 55 -11.45 0.34 -5.79
CA GLY A 55 -12.08 1.03 -6.89
C GLY A 55 -13.22 1.93 -6.41
N CYS A 56 -13.44 3.05 -7.09
CA CYS A 56 -14.44 4.03 -6.68
C CYS A 56 -15.02 4.81 -7.88
N ASP A 57 -16.28 5.24 -7.75
CA ASP A 57 -16.90 6.20 -8.67
C ASP A 57 -16.99 7.63 -8.11
N ASN A 58 -16.84 7.80 -6.79
CA ASN A 58 -16.89 9.08 -6.07
C ASN A 58 -16.27 8.91 -4.66
N ASP A 59 -16.06 10.02 -3.95
CA ASP A 59 -15.35 10.05 -2.66
C ASP A 59 -16.04 9.26 -1.54
N ASN A 60 -17.36 9.03 -1.59
CA ASN A 60 -18.06 8.29 -0.54
C ASN A 60 -17.70 6.80 -0.50
N HIS A 61 -17.02 6.29 -1.54
CA HIS A 61 -16.49 4.93 -1.57
C HIS A 61 -15.08 4.84 -0.95
N CYS A 62 -14.46 5.97 -0.66
CA CYS A 62 -13.12 6.03 -0.11
C CYS A 62 -13.16 6.27 1.41
N PRO A 63 -12.20 5.73 2.17
CA PRO A 63 -12.06 6.04 3.59
C PRO A 63 -11.69 7.51 3.82
N ASP A 64 -11.76 7.96 5.09
CA ASP A 64 -11.40 9.33 5.47
C ASP A 64 -9.98 9.68 5.01
N ASP A 65 -9.79 10.91 4.52
CA ASP A 65 -8.55 11.44 3.91
C ASP A 65 -8.16 10.81 2.55
N TRP A 66 -9.00 9.94 2.00
CA TRP A 66 -8.86 9.41 0.65
C TRP A 66 -9.94 9.97 -0.27
N VAL A 67 -9.57 10.19 -1.53
CA VAL A 67 -10.47 10.74 -2.54
C VAL A 67 -10.44 9.89 -3.79
N CYS A 68 -11.54 9.90 -4.51
CA CYS A 68 -11.67 9.13 -5.72
C CYS A 68 -11.03 9.86 -6.90
N VAL A 69 -10.04 9.23 -7.52
CA VAL A 69 -9.35 9.82 -8.69
C VAL A 69 -9.55 8.96 -9.93
N GLY A 70 -9.60 9.61 -11.10
CA GLY A 70 -9.85 8.95 -12.39
C GLY A 70 -8.71 8.07 -12.91
N LYS A 71 -7.78 7.67 -12.05
CA LYS A 71 -6.69 6.74 -12.40
C LYS A 71 -7.25 5.32 -12.47
N LYS A 72 -6.82 4.56 -13.49
CA LYS A 72 -7.26 3.16 -13.70
C LYS A 72 -8.79 2.96 -13.73
N GLY A 73 -9.56 3.99 -14.12
CA GLY A 73 -11.02 3.91 -14.14
C GLY A 73 -11.71 4.29 -12.82
N GLY A 74 -10.95 4.71 -11.81
CA GLY A 74 -11.47 5.08 -10.50
C GLY A 74 -10.74 4.33 -9.39
N VAL A 75 -9.95 5.04 -8.59
CA VAL A 75 -9.21 4.46 -7.46
C VAL A 75 -9.12 5.46 -6.32
N CYS A 76 -9.24 4.98 -5.09
CA CYS A 76 -9.02 5.82 -3.92
C CYS A 76 -7.53 6.13 -3.80
N ALA A 77 -7.20 7.42 -3.71
CA ALA A 77 -5.84 7.88 -3.46
C ALA A 77 -5.82 8.85 -2.27
N PHE A 78 -4.77 8.77 -1.47
CA PHE A 78 -4.62 9.61 -0.28
C PHE A 78 -4.49 11.09 -0.69
N GLN A 79 -5.33 11.95 -0.13
CA GLN A 79 -5.33 13.38 -0.39
C GLN A 79 -4.12 14.03 0.28
N CYS A 80 -3.43 14.92 -0.42
CA CYS A 80 -2.27 15.62 0.12
C CYS A 80 -2.40 17.12 -0.03
N GLY A 81 -2.05 17.86 1.03
CA GLY A 81 -1.94 19.32 0.99
C GLY A 81 -0.53 19.82 0.62
N ALA A 82 0.50 18.99 0.78
CA ALA A 82 1.88 19.36 0.54
C ALA A 82 2.70 18.18 -0.03
N LYS A 83 3.77 18.50 -0.79
CA LYS A 83 4.64 17.48 -1.42
C LYS A 83 5.36 16.56 -0.43
N ALA A 84 5.74 17.07 0.75
CA ALA A 84 6.47 16.30 1.76
C ALA A 84 5.59 15.19 2.37
N ALA A 85 4.28 15.43 2.51
CA ALA A 85 3.35 14.50 3.14
C ALA A 85 3.41 13.10 2.51
N CYS A 86 3.48 13.01 1.18
CA CYS A 86 3.51 11.70 0.51
C CYS A 86 4.84 10.96 0.69
N GLN A 87 5.96 11.68 0.80
CA GLN A 87 7.27 11.04 0.99
C GLN A 87 7.43 10.50 2.40
N ASP A 88 6.89 11.23 3.38
CA ASP A 88 6.94 10.84 4.78
C ASP A 88 6.03 9.64 5.06
N ILE A 89 4.91 9.51 4.33
CA ILE A 89 3.93 8.42 4.51
C ILE A 89 4.30 7.18 3.67
N PHE A 90 4.52 7.35 2.36
CA PHE A 90 4.65 6.23 1.42
C PHE A 90 6.08 6.03 0.89
N GLY A 91 6.99 6.94 1.20
CA GLY A 91 8.41 6.84 0.85
C GLY A 91 8.84 7.70 -0.36
N PRO A 92 10.13 7.65 -0.71
CA PRO A 92 10.75 8.66 -1.57
C PRO A 92 10.29 8.64 -3.03
N SER A 93 9.67 7.56 -3.49
CA SER A 93 9.11 7.45 -4.85
C SER A 93 7.77 8.17 -5.01
N TRP A 94 7.17 8.65 -3.92
CA TRP A 94 5.86 9.29 -3.91
C TRP A 94 5.96 10.81 -3.88
N THR A 95 4.99 11.49 -4.48
CA THR A 95 4.87 12.95 -4.43
C THR A 95 3.43 13.40 -4.58
N CYS A 96 3.13 14.58 -4.04
CA CYS A 96 1.80 15.18 -4.15
C CYS A 96 1.61 15.74 -5.57
N ARG A 97 0.63 15.22 -6.30
CA ARG A 97 0.34 15.56 -7.71
C ARG A 97 -1.14 15.73 -7.93
N ASP A 98 -1.49 16.57 -8.90
CA ASP A 98 -2.87 16.73 -9.31
C ASP A 98 -3.34 15.54 -10.16
N ALA A 99 -4.51 15.02 -9.83
CA ALA A 99 -5.24 14.01 -10.59
C ALA A 99 -6.67 14.49 -10.88
N ASP A 100 -7.32 13.87 -11.87
CA ASP A 100 -8.74 14.13 -12.14
C ASP A 100 -9.59 13.64 -10.96
N HIS A 101 -10.37 14.55 -10.38
CA HIS A 101 -11.27 14.25 -9.26
C HIS A 101 -12.52 13.55 -9.80
N GLN A 102 -12.57 12.23 -9.60
CA GLN A 102 -13.66 11.40 -10.10
C GLN A 102 -14.96 11.71 -9.34
N GLY A 103 -16.06 11.87 -10.07
CA GLY A 103 -17.38 12.18 -9.50
C GLY A 103 -17.64 13.67 -9.22
N SER A 104 -16.64 14.43 -8.79
CA SER A 104 -16.76 15.88 -8.49
C SER A 104 -16.32 16.78 -9.66
N GLY A 105 -15.51 16.26 -10.58
CA GLY A 105 -14.91 17.02 -11.68
C GLY A 105 -13.76 17.92 -11.22
N GLY A 106 -12.94 18.37 -12.18
CA GLY A 106 -11.77 19.20 -11.88
C GLY A 106 -10.55 18.38 -11.42
N LYS A 107 -9.66 19.02 -10.65
CA LYS A 107 -8.39 18.43 -10.20
C LYS A 107 -8.32 18.42 -8.67
N ILE A 108 -7.69 17.38 -8.13
CA ILE A 108 -7.39 17.24 -6.70
C ILE A 108 -5.96 16.74 -6.51
N SER A 109 -5.28 17.24 -5.48
CA SER A 109 -3.92 16.85 -5.16
C SER A 109 -3.89 15.59 -4.30
N VAL A 110 -3.26 14.54 -4.81
CA VAL A 110 -3.16 13.21 -4.18
C VAL A 110 -1.73 12.66 -4.24
N CYS A 111 -1.44 11.68 -3.40
CA CYS A 111 -0.16 10.98 -3.42
C CYS A 111 -0.09 9.99 -4.58
N LEU A 112 0.84 10.23 -5.51
CA LEU A 112 1.12 9.38 -6.67
C LEU A 112 2.63 9.24 -6.85
N GLY A 113 3.05 8.29 -7.68
CA GLY A 113 4.43 8.13 -8.09
C GLY A 113 5.01 9.37 -8.80
N LYS A 114 6.31 9.58 -8.59
CA LYS A 114 7.11 10.63 -9.24
C LYS A 114 7.27 10.42 -10.75
#